data_AF-A0A7Z0Q270-F1
#
_entry.id   AF-A0A7Z0Q270-F1
#
_cell.length_a   1.000
_cell.length_b   1.000
_cell.length_c   1.000
_cell.angle_alpha   90.00
_cell.angle_beta   90.00
_cell.angle_gamma   90.00
#
_symmetry.space_group_name_H-M   'P 1'
#
loop_
_entity.id
_entity.type
_entity.pdbx_description
1 polymer ?
#
loop_
_entity_poly.entity_id
_entity_poly.type
_entity_poly.pdbx_seq_one_letter_code
_entity_poly.pdbx_strand_id
1 'polypeptide(L)'
;RVLEAGLADGPSALPRALVSAAYAGVRGHPVLFGAAHWAGIAARAEGDQGARAYLRAREAEVALVECADVADPRDIDTVPDLARLRPER
;
A
#
# COMPACT_ATOMS: atom_id res chain seq x y z
N ARG A 1 9.13 0.62 -8.00
CA ARG A 1 8.53 -0.70 -7.68
C ARG A 1 7.00 -0.71 -7.70
N VAL A 2 6.31 -0.13 -6.71
CA VAL A 2 4.81 -0.16 -6.70
C VAL A 2 4.21 0.54 -7.92
N LEU A 3 4.71 1.73 -8.29
CA LEU A 3 4.27 2.43 -9.50
C LEU A 3 4.56 1.65 -10.78
N GLU A 4 5.76 1.07 -10.88
CA GLU A 4 6.17 0.24 -12.02
C GLU A 4 5.26 -0.98 -12.19
N ALA A 5 4.92 -1.67 -11.08
CA ALA A 5 3.99 -2.79 -11.10
C ALA A 5 2.56 -2.35 -11.53
N GLY A 6 2.11 -1.16 -11.13
CA GLY A 6 0.85 -0.59 -11.61
C GLY A 6 0.82 -0.27 -13.11
N LEU A 7 1.97 -0.25 -13.77
CA LEU A 7 2.14 0.00 -15.20
C LEU A 7 2.52 -1.26 -16.00
N ALA A 8 2.59 -2.44 -15.36
CA ALA A 8 3.07 -3.67 -15.99
C ALA A 8 2.24 -4.08 -17.23
N ASP A 9 0.92 -3.88 -17.17
CA ASP A 9 -0.02 -4.14 -18.27
C ASP A 9 -0.24 -2.91 -19.19
N GLY A 10 0.63 -1.90 -19.06
CA GLY A 10 0.60 -0.66 -19.82
C GLY A 10 -0.27 0.45 -19.20
N PRO A 11 -0.15 1.70 -19.71
CA PRO A 11 -0.83 2.86 -19.11
C PRO A 11 -2.36 2.78 -19.10
N SER A 12 -2.95 2.05 -20.04
CA SER A 12 -4.41 1.87 -20.13
C SER A 12 -4.98 0.99 -19.01
N ALA A 13 -4.15 0.18 -18.35
CA ALA A 13 -4.53 -0.64 -17.21
C ALA A 13 -4.48 0.15 -15.88
N LEU A 14 -3.69 1.23 -15.82
CA LEU A 14 -3.47 2.03 -14.61
C LEU A 14 -4.78 2.46 -13.89
N PRO A 15 -5.87 2.85 -14.58
CA PRO A 15 -7.12 3.19 -13.89
C PRO A 15 -7.70 2.05 -13.05
N ARG A 16 -7.40 0.79 -13.35
CA ARG A 16 -7.85 -0.40 -12.60
C ARG A 16 -6.75 -1.05 -11.76
N ALA A 17 -5.58 -0.44 -11.69
CA ALA A 17 -4.46 -0.99 -10.93
C ALA A 17 -4.76 -0.90 -9.43
N LEU A 18 -4.58 -2.01 -8.72
CA LEU A 18 -4.66 -2.08 -7.26
C LEU A 18 -3.41 -2.81 -6.75
N VAL A 19 -2.40 -2.03 -6.37
CA VAL A 19 -1.06 -2.56 -6.09
C VAL A 19 -0.60 -2.08 -4.73
N SER A 20 0.01 -2.96 -3.95
CA SER A 20 0.54 -2.62 -2.63
C SER A 20 1.98 -3.08 -2.50
N ALA A 21 2.79 -2.31 -1.79
CA ALA A 21 4.04 -2.86 -1.26
C ALA A 21 3.74 -4.05 -0.34
N ALA A 22 4.68 -4.98 -0.28
CA ALA A 22 4.70 -6.09 0.65
C ALA A 22 6.06 -6.20 1.32
N TYR A 23 6.05 -6.70 2.55
CA TYR A 23 7.22 -6.86 3.38
C TYR A 23 7.15 -8.26 3.99
N ALA A 24 7.94 -9.18 3.44
CA ALA A 24 7.87 -10.60 3.77
C ALA A 24 6.46 -11.18 3.51
N GLY A 25 5.86 -10.84 2.37
CA GLY A 25 4.53 -11.28 1.96
C GLY A 25 3.37 -10.55 2.64
N VAL A 26 3.64 -9.70 3.62
CA VAL A 26 2.60 -8.93 4.32
C VAL A 26 2.39 -7.59 3.64
N ARG A 27 1.15 -7.31 3.23
CA ARG A 27 0.74 -6.03 2.63
C ARG A 27 1.08 -4.84 3.53
N GLY A 28 1.73 -3.82 2.96
CA GLY A 28 2.05 -2.55 3.62
C GLY A 28 2.02 -1.35 2.67
N HIS A 29 2.39 -0.17 3.19
CA HIS A 29 2.50 1.05 2.40
C HIS A 29 3.83 1.12 1.63
N PRO A 30 3.88 1.83 0.48
CA PRO A 30 2.77 2.55 -0.17
C PRO A 30 1.80 1.64 -0.93
N VAL A 31 0.61 2.17 -1.21
CA VAL A 31 -0.45 1.54 -2.03
C VAL A 31 -0.76 2.43 -3.22
N LEU A 32 -0.89 1.84 -4.41
CA LEU A 32 -1.34 2.50 -5.63
C LEU A 32 -2.80 2.12 -5.90
N PHE A 33 -3.63 3.15 -6.03
CA PHE A 33 -5.04 3.05 -6.39
C PHE A 33 -5.29 3.71 -7.74
N GLY A 34 -5.61 2.89 -8.74
CA GLY A 34 -6.16 3.37 -10.01
C GLY A 34 -7.49 4.10 -9.80
N ALA A 35 -7.78 5.05 -10.70
CA ALA A 35 -8.94 5.93 -10.60
C ALA A 35 -10.30 5.21 -10.49
N ALA A 36 -10.43 3.98 -11.03
CA ALA A 36 -11.63 3.18 -10.92
C ALA A 36 -11.95 2.74 -9.48
N HIS A 37 -10.97 2.73 -8.57
CA HIS A 37 -11.17 2.34 -7.17
C HIS A 37 -11.61 3.52 -6.29
N TRP A 38 -11.42 4.76 -6.73
CA TRP A 38 -11.59 5.95 -5.88
C TRP A 38 -13.00 6.08 -5.31
N ALA A 39 -14.04 5.91 -6.13
CA ALA A 39 -15.42 6.00 -5.67
C ALA A 39 -15.75 4.94 -4.60
N GLY A 40 -15.26 3.70 -4.79
CA GLY A 40 -15.49 2.62 -3.83
C GLY A 40 -14.73 2.80 -2.52
N ILE A 41 -13.55 3.40 -2.56
CA ILE A 41 -12.78 3.78 -1.37
C ILE A 41 -13.48 4.91 -0.63
N ALA A 42 -13.84 5.98 -1.34
CA ALA A 42 -14.49 7.15 -0.76
C ALA A 42 -15.81 6.79 -0.06
N ALA A 43 -16.59 5.87 -0.61
CA ALA A 43 -17.83 5.38 -0.01
C ALA A 43 -17.66 4.58 1.29
N ARG A 44 -16.42 4.21 1.67
CA ARG A 44 -16.10 3.42 2.87
C ARG A 44 -15.10 4.09 3.81
N ALA A 45 -14.49 5.20 3.37
CA ALA A 45 -13.46 5.91 4.10
C ALA A 45 -14.09 6.80 5.19
N GLU A 46 -14.65 6.16 6.21
CA GLU A 46 -15.23 6.81 7.37
C GLU A 46 -14.27 6.72 8.57
N GLY A 47 -14.08 7.84 9.28
CA GLY A 47 -13.11 7.94 10.37
C GLY A 47 -11.70 7.54 9.94
N ASP A 48 -10.98 6.85 10.83
CA ASP A 48 -9.57 6.49 10.63
C ASP A 48 -9.36 5.20 9.82
N GLN A 49 -10.40 4.65 9.20
CA GLN A 49 -10.28 3.38 8.46
C GLN A 49 -9.66 3.54 7.08
N GLY A 50 -9.81 4.71 6.45
CA GLY A 50 -9.36 4.96 5.08
C GLY A 50 -9.76 3.84 4.10
N ALA A 51 -8.81 3.36 3.29
CA ALA A 51 -9.05 2.29 2.33
C ALA A 51 -8.92 0.86 2.93
N ARG A 52 -8.68 0.71 4.24
CA ARG A 52 -8.33 -0.60 4.85
C ARG A 52 -9.42 -1.65 4.63
N ALA A 53 -10.68 -1.29 4.85
CA ALA A 53 -11.81 -2.18 4.63
C ALA A 53 -12.00 -2.51 3.13
N TYR A 54 -11.81 -1.52 2.25
CA TYR A 54 -11.89 -1.69 0.81
C TYR A 54 -10.85 -2.70 0.29
N LEU A 55 -9.60 -2.58 0.77
CA LEU A 55 -8.49 -3.47 0.44
C LEU A 55 -8.68 -4.89 0.98
N ARG A 56 -9.24 -5.05 2.19
CA ARG A 56 -9.55 -6.39 2.76
C ARG A 56 -10.60 -7.12 1.93
N ALA A 57 -11.64 -6.42 1.49
CA ALA A 57 -12.69 -6.99 0.66
C ALA A 57 -12.23 -7.41 -0.74
N ARG A 58 -11.03 -6.98 -1.16
CA ARG A 58 -10.46 -7.19 -2.50
C ARG A 58 -9.06 -7.78 -2.46
N GLU A 59 -8.72 -8.50 -1.39
CA GLU A 59 -7.36 -8.99 -1.18
C GLU A 59 -6.82 -9.82 -2.36
N ALA A 60 -7.68 -10.59 -3.04
CA ALA A 60 -7.34 -11.37 -4.22
C ALA A 60 -7.06 -10.52 -5.47
N GLU A 61 -7.54 -9.27 -5.51
CA GLU A 61 -7.29 -8.32 -6.60
C GLU A 61 -6.02 -7.49 -6.36
N VAL A 62 -5.49 -7.46 -5.13
CA VAL A 62 -4.32 -6.66 -4.77
C VAL A 62 -3.04 -7.36 -5.25
N ALA A 63 -2.35 -6.76 -6.21
CA ALA A 63 -1.00 -7.20 -6.55
C ALA A 63 0.00 -6.76 -5.47
N LEU A 64 0.75 -7.70 -4.92
CA LEU A 64 1.79 -7.45 -3.91
C LEU A 64 3.17 -7.31 -4.55
N VAL A 65 3.93 -6.32 -4.10
CA VAL A 65 5.28 -6.02 -4.60
C VAL A 65 6.26 -6.00 -3.43
N GLU A 66 7.19 -6.94 -3.37
CA GLU A 66 8.17 -7.02 -2.27
C GLU A 66 9.12 -5.80 -2.23
N CYS A 67 9.22 -5.22 -1.03
CA CYS A 67 9.97 -4.00 -0.74
C CYS A 67 10.82 -4.10 0.56
N ALA A 68 10.97 -5.29 1.14
CA ALA A 68 11.69 -5.49 2.40
C ALA A 68 13.20 -5.15 2.33
N ASP A 69 13.77 -5.07 1.14
CA ASP A 69 15.15 -4.69 0.88
C ASP A 69 15.35 -3.17 0.72
N VAL A 70 14.26 -2.39 0.59
CA VAL A 70 14.34 -0.94 0.36
C VAL A 70 13.80 -0.11 1.51
N ALA A 71 12.93 -0.68 2.36
CA ALA A 71 12.30 0.05 3.45
C ALA A 71 11.84 -0.88 4.59
N ASP A 72 11.64 -0.26 5.75
CA ASP A 72 10.96 -0.84 6.90
C ASP A 72 9.49 -0.34 6.92
N PRO A 73 8.49 -1.23 7.01
CA PRO A 73 7.08 -0.83 6.97
C PRO A 73 6.53 -0.32 8.30
N ARG A 74 7.31 -0.33 9.38
CA ARG A 74 6.82 -0.01 10.73
C ARG A 74 6.53 1.48 10.89
N ASP A 75 5.34 1.79 11.38
CA ASP A 75 4.94 3.14 11.77
C ASP A 75 5.67 3.61 13.05
N ILE A 76 5.70 4.93 13.25
CA ILE A 76 6.23 5.59 14.44
C ILE A 76 5.06 6.27 15.13
N ASP A 77 4.43 5.55 16.06
CA ASP A 77 3.20 5.99 16.73
C ASP A 77 3.45 6.50 18.16
N THR A 78 4.57 6.09 18.76
CA THR A 78 4.92 6.39 20.15
C THR A 78 6.34 6.93 20.27
N VAL A 79 6.63 7.63 21.37
CA VAL A 79 7.99 8.14 21.67
C VAL A 79 9.06 7.03 21.62
N PRO A 80 8.83 5.82 22.18
CA PRO A 80 9.74 4.70 22.02
C PRO A 80 10.08 4.33 20.56
N ASP A 81 9.14 4.52 19.62
CA ASP A 81 9.34 4.14 18.22
C ASP A 81 10.39 5.02 17.52
N LEU A 82 10.68 6.22 18.04
CA LEU A 82 11.72 7.10 17.51
C LEU A 82 13.12 6.47 17.52
N ALA A 83 13.36 5.48 18.39
CA ALA A 83 14.62 4.73 18.38
C ALA A 83 14.91 4.08 17.01
N ARG A 84 13.87 3.79 16.21
CA ARG A 84 13.97 3.18 14.88
C ARG A 84 14.46 4.14 13.78
N LEU A 85 14.41 5.45 14.01
CA LEU A 85 14.91 6.44 13.05
C LEU A 85 16.44 6.63 13.13
N ARG A 86 17.08 6.10 14.16
CA ARG A 86 18.52 6.28 14.34
C ARG A 86 19.23 5.29 13.41
N PRO A 87 20.15 5.75 12.54
CA PRO A 87 20.92 4.83 11.71
C PRO A 87 21.72 3.88 12.62
N GLU A 88 21.81 2.61 12.21
CA GLU A 88 22.75 1.67 12.81
C GLU A 88 24.15 2.28 12.71
N ARG A 89 24.82 2.39 13.85
CA ARG A 89 26.16 2.98 13.95
C ARG A 89 27.23 2.04 13.45
#